data_AF-A0A943JTE8-F1
#
_entry.id   AF-A0A943JTE8-F1
#
_cell.length_a   1.000
_cell.length_b   1.000
_cell.length_c   1.000
_cell.angle_alpha   90.00
_cell.angle_beta   90.00
_cell.angle_gamma   90.00
#
_symmetry.space_group_name_H-M   'P 1'
#
loop_
_entity.id
_entity.type
_entity.pdbx_description
1 polymer ?
#
loop_
_entity_poly.entity_id
_entity_poly.type
_entity_poly.pdbx_seq_one_letter_code
_entity_poly.pdbx_strand_id
1 'polypeptide(L)'
;MKYNFNVNEFNEEMYNVFSGYVDVENEEIKRLRKEIELLKMRNSHLKDEVTKLNRENKNLKENPRNKKYPLNSIRERIEREYDFLNEESRESLISSEYIFLNENEDIDFSGVYIGYIKLFEIELRGKLSLKENLTFGSLIEKLEQARVFNGLIQELGKNRVIDNRNRGAHNGIIKKIECGRVRKVLIEEGWLRRVVEYFQEVDLNNDEEEFEEF
;
A
#
# COMPACT_ATOMS: atom_id res chain seq x y z
N MET A 1 72.21 62.13 -14.61
CA MET A 1 71.56 61.34 -15.69
C MET A 1 70.17 61.92 -15.91
N LYS A 2 69.87 62.39 -17.13
CA LYS A 2 68.49 62.75 -17.52
C LYS A 2 67.91 61.52 -18.21
N TYR A 3 66.91 60.88 -17.59
CA TYR A 3 66.13 59.84 -18.26
C TYR A 3 65.20 60.53 -19.26
N ASN A 4 65.41 60.28 -20.56
CA ASN A 4 64.44 60.64 -21.59
C ASN A 4 63.31 59.60 -21.54
N PHE A 5 62.20 59.96 -20.90
CA PHE A 5 60.99 59.16 -20.93
C PHE A 5 60.28 59.42 -22.26
N ASN A 6 60.28 58.45 -23.17
CA ASN A 6 59.58 58.55 -24.44
C ASN A 6 58.09 58.30 -24.21
N VAL A 7 57.33 59.39 -24.03
CA VAL A 7 55.89 59.36 -23.75
C VAL A 7 55.10 58.66 -24.86
N ASN A 8 55.61 58.65 -26.10
CA ASN A 8 54.93 57.99 -27.22
C ASN A 8 55.00 56.46 -27.13
N GLU A 9 56.15 55.89 -26.75
CA GLU A 9 56.28 54.43 -26.55
C GLU A 9 55.43 53.94 -25.37
N PHE A 10 55.43 54.70 -24.26
CA PHE A 10 54.61 54.34 -23.09
C PHE A 10 53.10 54.37 -23.40
N ASN A 11 52.64 55.33 -24.21
CA ASN A 11 51.24 55.42 -24.62
C ASN A 11 50.83 54.31 -25.60
N GLU A 12 51.71 53.90 -26.51
CA GLU A 12 51.45 52.76 -27.41
C GLU A 12 51.41 51.42 -26.65
N GLU A 13 52.33 51.18 -25.71
CA GLU A 13 52.30 49.99 -24.86
C GLU A 13 51.03 49.91 -24.03
N MET A 14 50.62 51.02 -23.40
CA MET A 14 49.37 51.08 -22.64
C MET A 14 48.15 50.84 -23.53
N TYR A 15 48.10 51.42 -24.72
CA TYR A 15 47.02 51.17 -25.68
C TYR A 15 46.92 49.70 -26.10
N ASN A 16 48.06 49.05 -26.38
CA ASN A 16 48.10 47.64 -26.77
C ASN A 16 47.64 46.71 -25.63
N VAL A 17 48.04 47.01 -24.39
CA VAL A 17 47.58 46.26 -23.21
C VAL A 17 46.07 46.42 -23.04
N PHE A 18 45.55 47.64 -23.07
CA PHE A 18 44.10 47.89 -22.94
C PHE A 18 43.29 47.26 -24.08
N SER A 19 43.76 47.36 -25.33
CA SER A 19 43.12 46.69 -26.47
C SER A 19 43.07 45.18 -26.29
N GLY A 20 44.17 44.58 -25.84
CA GLY A 20 44.24 43.14 -25.56
C GLY A 20 43.27 42.68 -24.48
N TYR A 21 43.09 43.47 -23.40
CA TYR A 21 42.08 43.18 -22.38
C TYR A 21 40.65 43.26 -22.92
N VAL A 22 40.34 44.29 -23.71
CA VAL A 22 39.02 44.47 -24.33
C VAL A 22 38.70 43.34 -25.31
N ASP A 23 39.69 42.86 -26.07
CA ASP A 23 39.52 41.74 -27.00
C ASP A 23 39.27 40.41 -26.27
N VAL A 24 39.96 40.16 -25.15
CA VAL A 24 39.74 38.96 -24.32
C VAL A 24 38.35 38.97 -23.67
N GLU A 25 37.93 40.10 -23.08
CA GLU A 25 36.59 40.23 -22.49
C GLU A 25 35.49 40.04 -23.54
N ASN A 26 35.68 40.57 -24.76
CA ASN A 26 34.72 40.39 -25.86
C ASN A 26 34.60 38.92 -26.30
N GLU A 27 35.71 38.17 -26.34
CA GLU A 27 35.67 36.74 -26.66
C GLU A 27 35.03 35.91 -25.54
N GLU A 28 35.26 36.27 -24.28
CA GLU A 28 34.60 35.61 -23.15
C GLU A 28 33.09 35.86 -23.13
N ILE A 29 32.63 37.09 -23.41
CA ILE A 29 31.21 37.42 -23.57
C ILE A 29 30.58 36.62 -24.71
N LYS A 30 31.27 36.44 -25.85
CA LYS A 30 30.77 35.61 -26.96
C LYS A 30 30.65 34.13 -26.54
N ARG A 31 31.60 33.59 -25.79
CA ARG A 31 31.55 32.20 -25.28
C ARG A 31 30.36 32.02 -24.32
N LEU A 32 30.21 32.91 -23.35
CA LEU A 32 29.12 32.86 -22.38
C LEU A 32 27.74 32.96 -23.05
N ARG A 33 27.60 33.79 -24.10
CA ARG A 33 26.36 33.88 -24.88
C ARG A 33 26.01 32.56 -25.56
N LYS A 34 26.99 31.89 -26.17
CA LYS A 34 26.80 30.55 -26.77
C LYS A 34 26.42 29.51 -25.72
N GLU A 35 27.05 29.55 -24.55
CA GLU A 35 26.74 28.63 -23.45
C GLU A 35 25.32 28.84 -22.91
N ILE A 36 24.89 30.10 -22.73
CA ILE A 36 23.51 30.43 -22.33
C ILE A 36 22.51 29.91 -23.36
N GLU A 37 22.81 30.02 -24.65
CA GLU A 37 21.94 29.53 -25.73
C GLU A 37 21.82 28.01 -25.72
N LEU A 38 22.94 27.29 -25.54
CA LEU A 38 22.96 25.84 -25.36
C LEU A 38 22.14 25.40 -24.13
N LEU A 39 22.31 26.10 -23.00
CA LEU A 39 21.55 25.82 -21.78
C LEU A 39 20.06 26.07 -21.95
N LYS A 40 19.66 27.11 -22.69
CA LYS A 40 18.25 27.37 -23.02
C LYS A 40 17.65 26.25 -23.86
N MET A 41 18.37 25.79 -24.89
CA MET A 41 17.93 24.66 -25.71
C MET A 41 17.79 23.38 -24.89
N ARG A 42 18.78 23.08 -24.02
CA ARG A 42 18.74 21.89 -23.16
C ARG A 42 17.58 21.96 -22.14
N ASN A 43 17.34 23.13 -21.55
CA ASN A 43 16.19 23.32 -20.65
C ASN A 43 14.85 23.17 -21.36
N SER A 44 14.75 23.64 -22.61
CA SER A 44 13.53 23.41 -23.42
C SER A 44 13.31 21.91 -23.64
N HIS A 45 14.35 21.19 -24.05
CA HIS A 45 14.26 19.75 -24.28
C HIS A 45 13.87 18.97 -23.01
N LEU A 46 14.48 19.30 -21.87
CA LEU A 46 14.14 18.68 -20.58
C LEU A 46 12.69 18.97 -20.16
N LYS A 47 12.17 20.17 -20.43
CA LYS A 47 10.76 20.48 -20.16
C LYS A 47 9.83 19.63 -21.02
N ASP A 48 10.16 19.42 -22.29
CA ASP A 48 9.38 18.56 -23.18
C ASP A 48 9.42 17.10 -22.72
N GLU A 49 10.59 16.62 -22.29
CA GLU A 49 10.79 15.28 -21.76
C GLU A 49 10.01 15.06 -20.45
N VAL A 50 10.07 16.00 -19.52
CA VAL A 50 9.26 15.98 -18.28
C VAL A 50 7.76 15.97 -18.61
N THR A 51 7.33 16.76 -19.59
CA THR A 51 5.93 16.80 -20.02
C THR A 51 5.50 15.46 -20.63
N LYS A 52 6.35 14.84 -21.44
CA LYS A 52 6.12 13.51 -22.02
C LYS A 52 6.04 12.44 -20.93
N LEU A 53 7.01 12.41 -20.01
CA LEU A 53 7.02 11.47 -18.88
C LEU A 53 5.81 11.64 -17.97
N ASN A 54 5.36 12.87 -17.74
CA ASN A 54 4.14 13.12 -16.96
C ASN A 54 2.88 12.57 -17.66
N ARG A 55 2.80 12.68 -18.99
CA ARG A 55 1.70 12.08 -19.77
C ARG A 55 1.77 10.55 -19.72
N GLU A 56 2.94 9.97 -19.89
CA GLU A 56 3.15 8.52 -19.79
C GLU A 56 2.80 7.98 -18.39
N ASN A 57 3.23 8.66 -17.33
CA ASN A 57 2.85 8.31 -15.95
C ASN A 57 1.34 8.41 -15.70
N LYS A 58 0.67 9.41 -16.28
CA LYS A 58 -0.78 9.52 -16.19
C LYS A 58 -1.47 8.33 -16.88
N ASN A 59 -1.02 7.97 -18.08
CA ASN A 59 -1.54 6.82 -18.82
C ASN A 59 -1.27 5.48 -18.11
N LEU A 60 -0.15 5.36 -17.38
CA LEU A 60 0.15 4.19 -16.55
C LEU A 60 -0.76 4.09 -15.33
N LYS A 61 -1.11 5.21 -14.70
CA LYS A 61 -2.08 5.25 -13.58
C LYS A 61 -3.52 4.99 -14.03
N GLU A 62 -3.86 5.39 -15.26
CA GLU A 62 -5.17 5.17 -15.87
C GLU A 62 -5.31 3.80 -16.54
N ASN A 63 -4.25 2.98 -16.59
CA ASN A 63 -4.34 1.62 -17.10
C ASN A 63 -5.05 0.73 -16.07
N PRO A 64 -6.25 0.19 -16.33
CA PRO A 64 -7.00 -0.64 -15.39
C PRO A 64 -6.29 -1.94 -14.98
N ARG A 65 -5.20 -2.30 -15.67
CA ARG A 65 -4.32 -3.42 -15.31
C ARG A 65 -3.26 -3.07 -14.26
N ASN A 66 -2.95 -1.80 -14.06
CA ASN A 66 -2.01 -1.35 -13.03
C ASN A 66 -2.75 -1.15 -11.71
N LYS A 67 -2.98 -2.28 -11.04
CA LYS A 67 -3.60 -2.32 -9.71
C LYS A 67 -2.71 -1.58 -8.71
N LYS A 68 -3.32 -0.73 -7.87
CA LYS A 68 -2.63 0.10 -6.86
C LYS A 68 -1.76 -0.76 -5.93
N TYR A 69 -2.21 -1.97 -5.63
CA TYR A 69 -1.54 -2.96 -4.79
C TYR A 69 -1.35 -4.26 -5.59
N PRO A 70 -0.12 -4.60 -6.00
CA PRO A 70 0.18 -5.85 -6.69
C PRO A 70 -0.18 -7.08 -5.87
N LEU A 71 -0.66 -8.15 -6.52
CA LEU A 71 -1.06 -9.40 -5.86
C LEU A 71 0.10 -10.01 -5.05
N ASN A 72 1.31 -10.06 -5.61
CA ASN A 72 2.47 -10.64 -4.94
C ASN A 72 2.81 -9.90 -3.64
N SER A 73 2.73 -8.56 -3.64
CA SER A 73 3.00 -7.77 -2.44
C SER A 73 1.95 -8.00 -1.34
N ILE A 74 0.68 -8.20 -1.72
CA ILE A 74 -0.39 -8.55 -0.77
C ILE A 74 -0.18 -9.95 -0.22
N ARG A 75 0.18 -10.90 -1.09
CA ARG A 75 0.47 -12.29 -0.74
C ARG A 75 1.62 -12.39 0.25
N GLU A 76 2.78 -11.80 -0.05
CA GLU A 76 3.95 -11.78 0.84
C GLU A 76 3.62 -11.18 2.21
N ARG A 77 2.85 -10.08 2.24
CA ARG A 77 2.40 -9.47 3.49
C ARG A 77 1.54 -10.44 4.30
N ILE A 78 0.54 -11.06 3.67
CA ILE A 78 -0.39 -11.96 4.36
C ILE A 78 0.30 -13.25 4.82
N GLU A 79 1.17 -13.84 4.00
CA GLU A 79 1.95 -15.02 4.37
C GLU A 79 2.85 -14.76 5.57
N ARG A 80 3.39 -13.55 5.69
CA ARG A 80 4.20 -13.14 6.85
C ARG A 80 3.36 -12.81 8.08
N GLU A 81 2.27 -12.06 7.92
CA GLU A 81 1.48 -11.55 9.04
C GLU A 81 0.44 -12.55 9.55
N TYR A 82 0.02 -13.51 8.73
CA TYR A 82 -1.03 -14.47 9.04
C TYR A 82 -0.55 -15.91 8.78
N ASP A 83 0.67 -16.21 9.21
CA ASP A 83 1.29 -17.54 9.15
C ASP A 83 0.53 -18.60 9.97
N PHE A 84 -0.16 -18.17 11.03
CA PHE A 84 -1.04 -18.99 11.87
C PHE A 84 -2.33 -19.47 11.18
N LEU A 85 -2.72 -18.86 10.05
CA LEU A 85 -3.89 -19.29 9.29
C LEU A 85 -3.57 -20.55 8.48
N ASN A 86 -4.57 -21.40 8.31
CA ASN A 86 -4.48 -22.50 7.36
C ASN A 86 -4.42 -21.99 5.90
N GLU A 87 -4.05 -22.87 4.97
CA GLU A 87 -3.85 -22.51 3.55
C GLU A 87 -5.13 -21.97 2.89
N GLU A 88 -6.29 -22.61 3.12
CA GLU A 88 -7.58 -22.17 2.54
C GLU A 88 -7.99 -20.78 3.04
N SER A 89 -7.88 -20.56 4.35
CA SER A 89 -8.09 -19.27 4.99
C SER A 89 -7.17 -18.20 4.41
N ARG A 90 -5.89 -18.52 4.24
CA ARG A 90 -4.88 -17.58 3.73
C ARG A 90 -5.18 -17.17 2.28
N GLU A 91 -5.51 -18.12 1.40
CA GLU A 91 -5.89 -17.82 0.02
C GLU A 91 -7.17 -16.98 -0.07
N SER A 92 -8.14 -17.26 0.80
CA SER A 92 -9.37 -16.46 0.91
C SER A 92 -9.08 -15.02 1.34
N LEU A 93 -8.16 -14.82 2.30
CA LEU A 93 -7.73 -13.50 2.74
C LEU A 93 -6.96 -12.75 1.65
N ILE A 94 -6.04 -13.42 0.94
CA ILE A 94 -5.27 -12.84 -0.17
C ILE A 94 -6.21 -12.32 -1.26
N SER A 95 -7.16 -13.15 -1.68
CA SER A 95 -8.12 -12.80 -2.72
C SER A 95 -9.02 -11.63 -2.28
N SER A 96 -9.51 -11.67 -1.03
CA SER A 96 -10.38 -10.62 -0.48
C SER A 96 -9.65 -9.28 -0.34
N GLU A 97 -8.43 -9.27 0.22
CA GLU A 97 -7.62 -8.06 0.35
C GLU A 97 -7.25 -7.48 -1.02
N TYR A 98 -6.89 -8.32 -2.00
CA TYR A 98 -6.53 -7.86 -3.33
C TYR A 98 -7.69 -7.13 -4.01
N ILE A 99 -8.90 -7.67 -3.95
CA ILE A 99 -10.08 -7.03 -4.53
C ILE A 99 -10.42 -5.77 -3.74
N PHE A 100 -10.49 -5.85 -2.41
CA PHE A 100 -10.87 -4.71 -1.56
C PHE A 100 -9.96 -3.49 -1.75
N LEU A 101 -8.65 -3.71 -1.83
CA LEU A 101 -7.66 -2.64 -1.89
C LEU A 101 -7.56 -2.00 -3.28
N ASN A 102 -7.92 -2.74 -4.34
CA ASN A 102 -7.73 -2.29 -5.72
C ASN A 102 -8.99 -1.85 -6.45
N GLU A 103 -10.17 -2.33 -6.03
CA GLU A 103 -11.43 -1.99 -6.70
C GLU A 103 -12.07 -0.73 -6.09
N ASN A 104 -12.81 0.02 -6.90
CA ASN A 104 -13.54 1.21 -6.46
C ASN A 104 -14.92 0.84 -5.88
N GLU A 105 -15.68 1.83 -5.40
CA GLU A 105 -16.97 1.61 -4.72
C GLU A 105 -18.10 1.13 -5.65
N ASP A 106 -17.87 1.11 -6.96
CA ASP A 106 -18.89 0.84 -7.99
C ASP A 106 -19.18 -0.64 -8.22
N ILE A 107 -18.40 -1.55 -7.64
CA ILE A 107 -18.62 -3.00 -7.76
C ILE A 107 -19.41 -3.56 -6.58
N ASP A 108 -20.02 -4.73 -6.77
CA ASP A 108 -20.58 -5.50 -5.67
C ASP A 108 -19.47 -6.18 -4.84
N PHE A 109 -19.39 -5.84 -3.56
CA PHE A 109 -18.43 -6.43 -2.62
C PHE A 109 -18.98 -7.65 -1.88
N SER A 110 -20.13 -8.21 -2.27
CA SER A 110 -20.73 -9.40 -1.64
C SER A 110 -19.74 -10.57 -1.57
N GLY A 111 -19.03 -10.87 -2.66
CA GLY A 111 -18.01 -11.93 -2.70
C GLY A 111 -16.84 -11.68 -1.75
N VAL A 112 -16.35 -10.44 -1.69
CA VAL A 112 -15.25 -10.04 -0.78
C VAL A 112 -15.70 -10.11 0.68
N TYR A 113 -16.91 -9.62 0.96
CA TYR A 113 -17.53 -9.68 2.28
C TYR A 113 -17.66 -11.14 2.75
N ILE A 114 -18.18 -12.01 1.89
CA ILE A 114 -18.30 -13.45 2.18
C ILE A 114 -16.91 -14.06 2.38
N GLY A 115 -15.90 -13.66 1.60
CA GLY A 115 -14.51 -14.10 1.77
C GLY A 115 -13.98 -13.86 3.19
N TYR A 116 -14.13 -12.63 3.72
CA TYR A 116 -13.73 -12.32 5.10
C TYR A 116 -14.48 -13.14 6.16
N ILE A 117 -15.79 -13.34 5.98
CA ILE A 117 -16.57 -14.15 6.92
C ILE A 117 -16.19 -15.62 6.81
N LYS A 118 -15.96 -16.13 5.61
CA LYS A 118 -15.65 -17.53 5.37
C LYS A 118 -14.28 -17.90 5.95
N LEU A 119 -13.30 -17.03 5.78
CA LEU A 119 -12.02 -17.09 6.49
C LEU A 119 -12.25 -17.29 8.00
N PHE A 120 -13.06 -16.42 8.61
CA PHE A 120 -13.31 -16.50 10.05
C PHE A 120 -14.08 -17.76 10.45
N GLU A 121 -15.04 -18.21 9.65
CA GLU A 121 -15.75 -19.48 9.84
C GLU A 121 -14.81 -20.69 9.81
N ILE A 122 -13.90 -20.76 8.84
CA ILE A 122 -12.98 -21.88 8.65
C ILE A 122 -12.08 -22.00 9.89
N GLU A 123 -11.44 -20.90 10.30
CA GLU A 123 -10.57 -20.89 11.46
C GLU A 123 -11.32 -21.26 12.75
N LEU A 124 -12.49 -20.67 12.98
CA LEU A 124 -13.31 -21.01 14.16
C LEU A 124 -13.67 -22.48 14.22
N ARG A 125 -14.06 -23.09 13.09
CA ARG A 125 -14.39 -24.52 13.06
C ARG A 125 -13.19 -25.39 13.33
N GLY A 126 -12.05 -25.06 12.72
CA GLY A 126 -10.79 -25.77 12.91
C GLY A 126 -10.39 -25.77 14.37
N LYS A 127 -10.54 -24.63 15.06
CA LYS A 127 -10.16 -24.48 16.48
C LYS A 127 -11.18 -25.05 17.46
N LEU A 128 -12.46 -24.97 17.17
CA LEU A 128 -13.50 -25.52 18.04
C LEU A 128 -13.73 -27.03 17.83
N SER A 129 -12.94 -27.70 16.98
CA SER A 129 -13.06 -29.12 16.61
C SER A 129 -14.51 -29.55 16.29
N LEU A 130 -15.28 -28.65 15.66
CA LEU A 130 -16.71 -28.85 15.45
C LEU A 130 -16.93 -29.81 14.28
N LYS A 131 -17.41 -31.02 14.58
CA LYS A 131 -17.80 -32.02 13.56
C LYS A 131 -19.09 -31.67 12.81
N GLU A 132 -19.88 -30.75 13.34
CA GLU A 132 -21.17 -30.36 12.78
C GLU A 132 -21.05 -29.18 11.81
N ASN A 133 -21.86 -29.21 10.75
CA ASN A 133 -22.07 -28.09 9.84
C ASN A 133 -22.93 -27.00 10.51
N LEU A 134 -22.39 -26.37 11.56
CA LEU A 134 -23.01 -25.23 12.22
C LEU A 134 -23.18 -24.05 11.26
N THR A 135 -24.15 -23.19 11.49
CA THR A 135 -24.25 -21.92 10.75
C THR A 135 -23.26 -20.89 11.31
N PHE A 136 -23.01 -19.81 10.58
CA PHE A 136 -22.21 -18.70 11.13
C PHE A 136 -22.83 -18.14 12.42
N GLY A 137 -24.15 -17.98 12.48
CA GLY A 137 -24.84 -17.54 13.70
C GLY A 137 -24.55 -18.46 14.89
N SER A 138 -24.62 -19.78 14.68
CA SER A 138 -24.30 -20.77 15.72
C SER A 138 -22.83 -20.74 16.17
N LEU A 139 -21.90 -20.37 15.29
CA LEU A 139 -20.50 -20.15 15.67
C LEU A 139 -20.35 -18.90 16.55
N ILE A 140 -21.08 -17.83 16.25
CA ILE A 140 -21.11 -16.62 17.06
C ILE A 140 -21.70 -16.88 18.45
N GLU A 141 -22.77 -17.67 18.56
CA GLU A 141 -23.34 -18.07 19.85
C GLU A 141 -22.33 -18.86 20.71
N LYS A 142 -21.50 -19.72 20.10
CA LYS A 142 -20.41 -20.39 20.81
C LYS A 142 -19.33 -19.42 21.27
N LEU A 143 -18.96 -18.44 20.44
CA LEU A 143 -18.02 -17.40 20.84
C LEU A 143 -18.57 -16.54 22.00
N GLU A 144 -19.87 -16.28 22.02
CA GLU A 144 -20.52 -15.51 23.09
C GLU A 144 -20.45 -16.23 24.46
N GLN A 145 -20.45 -17.56 24.47
CA GLN A 145 -20.24 -18.35 25.69
C GLN A 145 -18.84 -18.12 26.28
N ALA A 146 -17.84 -17.91 25.42
CA ALA A 146 -16.50 -17.49 25.82
C ALA A 146 -16.50 -15.98 26.07
N ARG A 147 -16.85 -15.58 27.31
CA ARG A 147 -17.00 -14.18 27.76
C ARG A 147 -15.86 -13.23 27.36
N VAL A 148 -14.65 -13.76 27.13
CA VAL A 148 -13.48 -13.02 26.62
C VAL A 148 -13.74 -12.33 25.28
N PHE A 149 -14.69 -12.82 24.47
CA PHE A 149 -15.01 -12.27 23.16
C PHE A 149 -16.20 -11.31 23.15
N ASN A 150 -16.73 -10.90 24.29
CA ASN A 150 -17.87 -9.96 24.34
C ASN A 150 -17.65 -8.69 23.51
N GLY A 151 -16.42 -8.15 23.49
CA GLY A 151 -16.08 -6.98 22.66
C GLY A 151 -16.21 -7.26 21.16
N LEU A 152 -15.79 -8.44 20.71
CA LEU A 152 -15.98 -8.88 19.31
C LEU A 152 -17.46 -9.04 18.99
N ILE A 153 -18.23 -9.71 19.84
CA ILE A 153 -19.68 -9.93 19.63
C ILE A 153 -20.40 -8.58 19.49
N GLN A 154 -20.08 -7.60 20.33
CA GLN A 154 -20.63 -6.25 20.23
C GLN A 154 -20.27 -5.55 18.92
N GLU A 155 -19.01 -5.61 18.48
CA GLU A 155 -18.61 -5.00 17.21
C GLU A 155 -19.23 -5.72 15.99
N LEU A 156 -19.36 -7.05 16.00
CA LEU A 156 -20.07 -7.78 14.95
C LEU A 156 -21.56 -7.39 14.89
N GLY A 157 -22.22 -7.24 16.04
CA GLY A 157 -23.60 -6.80 16.14
C GLY A 157 -23.81 -5.37 15.63
N LYS A 158 -22.97 -4.43 16.10
CA LYS A 158 -22.98 -3.02 15.68
C LYS A 158 -22.77 -2.85 14.19
N ASN A 159 -21.94 -3.68 13.59
CA ASN A 159 -21.68 -3.67 12.14
C ASN A 159 -22.67 -4.54 11.34
N ARG A 160 -23.71 -5.09 11.99
CA ARG A 160 -24.76 -5.93 11.40
C ARG A 160 -24.19 -7.08 10.56
N VAL A 161 -23.16 -7.74 11.09
CA VAL A 161 -22.33 -8.63 10.28
C VAL A 161 -23.12 -9.84 9.76
N ILE A 162 -23.98 -10.43 10.61
CA ILE A 162 -24.83 -11.57 10.26
C ILE A 162 -25.86 -11.19 9.21
N ASP A 163 -26.56 -10.06 9.39
CA ASP A 163 -27.54 -9.55 8.42
C ASP A 163 -26.91 -9.33 7.04
N ASN A 164 -25.74 -8.67 7.01
CA ASN A 164 -25.02 -8.37 5.78
C ASN A 164 -24.49 -9.63 5.10
N ARG A 165 -24.03 -10.61 5.87
CA ARG A 165 -23.63 -11.93 5.34
C ARG A 165 -24.81 -12.62 4.67
N ASN A 166 -25.96 -12.66 5.33
CA ASN A 166 -27.17 -13.30 4.78
C ASN A 166 -27.66 -12.56 3.53
N ARG A 167 -27.62 -11.23 3.54
CA ARG A 167 -27.94 -10.42 2.36
C ARG A 167 -27.00 -10.71 1.19
N GLY A 168 -25.68 -10.73 1.43
CA GLY A 168 -24.68 -11.02 0.41
C GLY A 168 -24.82 -12.44 -0.17
N ALA A 169 -25.18 -13.43 0.64
CA ALA A 169 -25.38 -14.81 0.20
C ALA A 169 -26.66 -15.03 -0.64
N HIS A 170 -27.64 -14.13 -0.55
CA HIS A 170 -28.95 -14.24 -1.21
C HIS A 170 -29.17 -13.12 -2.25
N ASN A 171 -28.14 -12.81 -3.04
CA ASN A 171 -28.15 -11.85 -4.15
C ASN A 171 -28.30 -10.36 -3.78
N GLY A 172 -28.10 -9.99 -2.51
CA GLY A 172 -28.08 -8.61 -2.09
C GLY A 172 -26.70 -7.96 -2.30
N ILE A 173 -26.69 -6.76 -2.88
CA ILE A 173 -25.46 -6.00 -3.12
C ILE A 173 -24.86 -5.53 -1.80
N ILE A 174 -23.57 -5.76 -1.58
CA ILE A 174 -22.82 -5.20 -0.44
C ILE A 174 -21.93 -4.07 -0.93
N LYS A 175 -22.04 -2.90 -0.28
CA LYS A 175 -21.20 -1.74 -0.61
C LYS A 175 -19.80 -1.88 -0.03
N LYS A 176 -18.82 -1.23 -0.65
CA LYS A 176 -17.44 -1.18 -0.15
C LYS A 176 -17.33 -0.75 1.32
N ILE A 177 -18.13 0.23 1.74
CA ILE A 177 -18.14 0.71 3.14
C ILE A 177 -18.62 -0.37 4.13
N GLU A 178 -19.56 -1.22 3.73
CA GLU A 178 -20.09 -2.30 4.56
C GLU A 178 -19.07 -3.43 4.65
N CYS A 179 -18.41 -3.75 3.53
CA CYS A 179 -17.25 -4.66 3.50
C CYS A 179 -16.06 -4.13 4.32
N GLY A 180 -15.81 -2.82 4.27
CA GLY A 180 -14.76 -2.17 5.03
C GLY A 180 -14.96 -2.30 6.54
N ARG A 181 -16.20 -2.36 7.02
CA ARG A 181 -16.51 -2.55 8.46
C ARG A 181 -16.10 -3.94 8.95
N VAL A 182 -16.44 -5.00 8.21
CA VAL A 182 -16.03 -6.37 8.59
C VAL A 182 -14.51 -6.53 8.49
N ARG A 183 -13.89 -5.98 7.43
CA ARG A 183 -12.44 -5.96 7.28
C ARG A 183 -11.78 -5.25 8.46
N LYS A 184 -12.30 -4.09 8.86
CA LYS A 184 -11.77 -3.34 10.01
C LYS A 184 -11.80 -4.19 11.28
N VAL A 185 -12.94 -4.79 11.62
CA VAL A 185 -13.08 -5.62 12.82
C VAL A 185 -12.13 -6.82 12.79
N LEU A 186 -12.17 -7.63 11.73
CA LEU A 186 -11.42 -8.89 11.71
C LEU A 186 -9.91 -8.67 11.52
N ILE A 187 -9.52 -7.73 10.65
CA ILE A 187 -8.14 -7.56 10.19
C ILE A 187 -7.45 -6.39 10.90
N GLU A 188 -8.00 -5.18 10.81
CA GLU A 188 -7.32 -3.98 11.33
C GLU A 188 -7.32 -3.91 12.87
N GLU A 189 -8.42 -4.33 13.50
CA GLU A 189 -8.53 -4.39 14.97
C GLU A 189 -7.96 -5.71 15.54
N GLY A 190 -7.55 -6.63 14.66
CA GLY A 190 -6.83 -7.85 15.01
C GLY A 190 -7.67 -8.95 15.65
N TRP A 191 -9.01 -8.90 15.54
CA TRP A 191 -9.87 -9.90 16.17
C TRP A 191 -9.69 -11.31 15.62
N LEU A 192 -9.40 -11.46 14.31
CA LEU A 192 -9.11 -12.77 13.72
C LEU A 192 -7.95 -13.44 14.45
N ARG A 193 -6.84 -12.72 14.62
CA ARG A 193 -5.65 -13.20 15.33
C ARG A 193 -5.98 -13.59 16.76
N ARG A 194 -6.59 -12.69 17.53
CA ARG A 194 -6.88 -12.92 18.95
C ARG A 194 -7.75 -14.16 19.18
N VAL A 195 -8.73 -14.39 18.30
CA VAL A 195 -9.60 -15.56 18.39
C VAL A 195 -8.79 -16.84 18.12
N VAL A 196 -7.98 -16.85 17.07
CA VAL A 196 -7.19 -18.03 16.71
C VAL A 196 -6.14 -18.36 17.78
N GLU A 197 -5.42 -17.36 18.27
CA GLU A 197 -4.40 -17.52 19.32
C GLU A 197 -5.03 -18.00 20.63
N TYR A 198 -6.18 -17.43 21.04
CA TYR A 198 -6.88 -17.85 22.26
C TYR A 198 -7.23 -19.35 22.25
N PHE A 199 -7.81 -19.85 21.15
CA PHE A 199 -8.16 -21.27 21.10
C PHE A 199 -6.94 -22.19 20.93
N GLN A 200 -5.85 -21.71 20.30
CA GLN A 200 -4.59 -22.45 20.31
C GLN A 200 -4.01 -22.62 21.71
N GLU A 201 -4.04 -21.57 22.52
CA GLU A 201 -3.58 -21.62 23.91
C GLU A 201 -4.47 -22.52 24.78
N VAL A 202 -5.79 -22.46 24.60
CA VAL A 202 -6.72 -23.34 25.34
C VAL A 202 -6.49 -24.81 24.99
N ASP A 203 -6.28 -25.15 23.72
CA ASP A 203 -5.96 -26.53 23.32
C ASP A 203 -4.63 -27.01 23.94
N LEU A 204 -3.58 -26.19 23.90
CA LEU A 204 -2.28 -26.52 24.49
C LEU A 204 -2.35 -26.76 26.01
N ASN A 205 -3.11 -25.94 26.73
CA ASN A 205 -3.28 -26.09 28.18
C ASN A 205 -4.07 -27.36 28.54
N ASN A 206 -5.01 -27.79 27.70
CA ASN A 206 -5.74 -29.04 27.91
C ASN A 206 -4.84 -30.27 27.63
N ASP A 207 -3.95 -30.18 26.64
CA ASP A 207 -2.99 -31.24 26.33
C ASP A 207 -1.90 -31.38 27.41
N GLU A 208 -1.52 -30.30 28.11
CA GLU A 208 -0.55 -30.35 29.22
C GLU A 208 -1.11 -30.99 30.50
N GLU A 209 -2.42 -30.90 30.77
CA GLU A 209 -3.05 -31.57 31.92
C GLU A 209 -3.14 -33.11 31.75
N GLU A 210 -3.05 -33.64 30.53
CA GLU A 210 -3.07 -35.10 30.29
C GLU A 210 -1.70 -35.80 30.53
N PHE A 211 -0.62 -35.07 30.84
CA PHE A 211 0.72 -35.65 31.05
C PHE A 211 1.22 -35.70 32.51
N GLU A 212 0.41 -35.33 33.51
CA GLU A 212 0.79 -35.43 34.94
C GLU A 212 0.33 -36.70 35.68
N GLU A 213 -0.33 -37.67 35.01
CA GLU A 213 -0.58 -38.99 35.59
C GLU A 213 0.08 -40.09 34.76
N PHE A 214 1.34 -40.43 35.03
CA PHE A 214 1.89 -41.80 35.02
C PHE A 214 3.20 -41.92 35.80
#